data_AF-A0A932VAV0-F1
#
_entry.id   AF-A0A932VAV0-F1
#
_cell.length_a   1.000
_cell.length_b   1.000
_cell.length_c   1.000
_cell.angle_alpha   90.00
_cell.angle_beta   90.00
_cell.angle_gamma   90.00
#
_symmetry.space_group_name_H-M   'P 1'
#
loop_
_entity.id
_entity.type
_entity.pdbx_description
1 polymer ?
#
loop_
_entity_poly.entity_id
_entity_poly.type
_entity_poly.pdbx_seq_one_letter_code
_entity_poly.pdbx_strand_id
1 'polypeptide(L)'
;VMIAMALLSLKFGPKEPRRFNQFSWAPIIEVAILFAGIFITMVPALILLKERGPSLGIVKPWQFFWLSGSLSSFLDNAPTYLTFLSLAQGLKQAAEIVGVPIVLLKAISAGAVMMGANSYIGNGPNFMVKAIADHAGFKTPSFFGYMAYSMTILIPLFVVIHFVFFQS
;
A
#
# COMPACT_ATOMS: atom_id res chain seq x y z
N VAL A 1 -14.70 -11.67 8.43
CA VAL A 1 -14.20 -13.00 7.98
C VAL A 1 -12.79 -13.28 8.49
N MET A 2 -11.76 -12.47 8.13
CA MET A 2 -10.35 -12.75 8.50
C MET A 2 -10.10 -12.87 10.02
N ILE A 3 -10.62 -11.95 10.83
CA ILE A 3 -10.49 -12.01 12.30
C ILE A 3 -11.15 -13.29 12.85
N ALA A 4 -12.36 -13.60 12.37
CA ALA A 4 -13.06 -14.81 12.77
C ALA A 4 -12.24 -16.06 12.41
N MET A 5 -11.69 -16.15 11.19
CA MET A 5 -10.83 -17.25 10.79
C MET A 5 -9.56 -17.36 11.65
N ALA A 6 -8.93 -16.24 11.98
CA ALA A 6 -7.78 -16.22 12.88
C ALA A 6 -8.14 -16.75 14.28
N LEU A 7 -9.26 -16.27 14.85
CA LEU A 7 -9.75 -16.71 16.15
C LEU A 7 -10.13 -18.20 16.16
N LEU A 8 -10.82 -18.67 15.12
CA LEU A 8 -11.15 -20.09 14.96
C LEU A 8 -9.88 -20.94 14.84
N SER A 9 -8.88 -20.50 14.07
CA SER A 9 -7.59 -21.18 13.95
C SER A 9 -6.83 -21.25 15.29
N LEU A 10 -6.88 -20.18 16.09
CA LEU A 10 -6.26 -20.13 17.41
C LEU A 10 -6.98 -21.02 18.43
N LYS A 11 -8.32 -21.05 18.37
CA LYS A 11 -9.16 -21.80 19.31
C LYS A 11 -9.20 -23.29 18.99
N PHE A 12 -9.31 -23.65 17.71
CA PHE A 12 -9.57 -25.03 17.28
C PHE A 12 -8.40 -25.69 16.53
N GLY A 13 -7.46 -24.92 15.97
CA GLY A 13 -6.34 -25.47 15.22
C GLY A 13 -5.25 -26.10 16.11
N PRO A 14 -4.48 -27.08 15.59
CA PRO A 14 -3.38 -27.72 16.32
C PRO A 14 -2.32 -26.71 16.76
N LYS A 15 -1.70 -26.92 17.92
CA LYS A 15 -0.73 -25.99 18.51
C LYS A 15 0.69 -26.21 17.96
N GLU A 16 0.94 -27.39 17.43
CA GLU A 16 2.22 -27.90 16.97
C GLU A 16 2.79 -27.03 15.84
N PRO A 17 2.04 -26.67 14.77
CA PRO A 17 2.57 -25.80 13.73
C PRO A 17 3.00 -24.42 14.25
N ARG A 18 2.26 -23.85 15.20
CA ARG A 18 2.62 -22.56 15.81
C ARG A 18 3.90 -22.66 16.63
N ARG A 19 4.11 -23.78 17.33
CA ARG A 19 5.35 -24.03 18.08
C ARG A 19 6.55 -24.27 17.16
N PHE A 20 6.39 -25.06 16.11
CA PHE A 20 7.46 -25.32 15.13
C PHE A 20 7.87 -24.06 14.36
N ASN A 21 6.90 -23.20 14.03
CA ASN A 21 7.16 -21.92 13.35
C ASN A 21 7.53 -20.78 14.30
N GLN A 22 7.75 -21.07 15.60
CA GLN A 22 8.11 -20.06 16.63
C GLN A 22 7.18 -18.83 16.61
N PHE A 23 5.87 -19.08 16.44
CA PHE A 23 4.89 -18.01 16.31
C PHE A 23 4.89 -17.09 17.54
N SER A 24 5.01 -15.79 17.30
CA SER A 24 4.99 -14.74 18.33
C SER A 24 4.02 -13.63 17.92
N TRP A 25 3.44 -12.96 18.91
CA TRP A 25 2.59 -11.79 18.70
C TRP A 25 3.36 -10.49 18.54
N ALA A 26 4.66 -10.47 18.87
CA ALA A 26 5.48 -9.26 18.83
C ALA A 26 5.45 -8.55 17.46
N PRO A 27 5.63 -9.24 16.30
CA PRO A 27 5.55 -8.59 14.99
C PRO A 27 4.18 -7.95 14.70
N ILE A 28 3.09 -8.59 15.17
CA ILE A 28 1.72 -8.06 14.98
C ILE A 28 1.53 -6.77 15.79
N ILE A 29 2.03 -6.75 17.02
CA ILE A 29 1.96 -5.58 17.91
C ILE A 29 2.79 -4.42 17.33
N GLU A 30 4.01 -4.69 16.86
CA GLU A 30 4.87 -3.69 16.22
C GLU A 30 4.19 -3.04 15.02
N VAL A 31 3.63 -3.86 14.11
CA VAL A 31 2.88 -3.38 12.95
C VAL A 31 1.66 -2.58 13.38
N ALA A 32 0.89 -3.04 14.36
CA ALA A 32 -0.29 -2.32 14.84
C ALA A 32 0.05 -0.93 15.42
N ILE A 33 1.12 -0.84 16.21
CA ILE A 33 1.61 0.44 16.77
C ILE A 33 2.11 1.36 15.64
N LEU A 34 2.86 0.81 14.66
CA LEU A 34 3.35 1.58 13.51
C LEU A 34 2.20 2.19 12.71
N PHE A 35 1.18 1.40 12.35
CA PHE A 35 0.02 1.90 11.62
C PHE A 35 -0.79 2.90 12.45
N ALA A 36 -0.96 2.68 13.76
CA ALA A 36 -1.62 3.66 14.62
C ALA A 36 -0.89 5.02 14.61
N GLY A 37 0.44 4.99 14.73
CA GLY A 37 1.28 6.20 14.64
C GLY A 37 1.15 6.90 13.28
N ILE A 38 1.22 6.14 12.18
CA ILE A 38 1.07 6.68 10.81
C ILE A 38 -0.31 7.33 10.64
N PHE A 39 -1.41 6.63 10.96
CA PHE A 39 -2.75 7.18 10.75
C PHE A 39 -3.03 8.42 11.63
N ILE A 40 -2.58 8.44 12.88
CA ILE A 40 -2.71 9.61 13.76
C ILE A 40 -1.95 10.81 13.18
N THR A 41 -0.70 10.60 12.77
CA THR A 41 0.16 11.69 12.27
C THR A 41 -0.24 12.17 10.87
N MET A 42 -0.96 11.34 10.10
CA MET A 42 -1.46 11.73 8.79
C MET A 42 -2.66 12.68 8.83
N VAL A 43 -3.45 12.72 9.91
CA VAL A 43 -4.70 13.51 9.94
C VAL A 43 -4.51 14.96 9.48
N PRO A 44 -3.52 15.73 9.98
CA PRO A 44 -3.29 17.11 9.52
C PRO A 44 -2.90 17.18 8.04
N ALA A 45 -2.07 16.24 7.56
CA ALA A 45 -1.66 16.19 6.17
C ALA A 45 -2.85 15.88 5.23
N LEU A 46 -3.75 14.97 5.64
CA LEU A 46 -4.96 14.67 4.88
C LEU A 46 -5.88 15.88 4.76
N ILE A 47 -6.08 16.63 5.87
CA ILE A 47 -6.88 17.86 5.86
C ILE A 47 -6.24 18.89 4.92
N LEU A 48 -4.92 19.10 5.03
CA LEU A 48 -4.20 20.03 4.17
C LEU A 48 -4.33 19.66 2.69
N LEU A 49 -4.20 18.38 2.33
CA LEU A 49 -4.38 17.91 0.96
C LEU A 49 -5.81 18.09 0.46
N LYS A 50 -6.81 17.94 1.33
CA LYS A 50 -8.21 18.17 0.98
C LYS A 50 -8.49 19.65 0.72
N GLU A 51 -7.87 20.55 1.48
CA GLU A 51 -8.06 21.99 1.32
C GLU A 51 -7.24 22.57 0.16
N ARG A 52 -6.00 22.10 0.00
CA ARG A 52 -5.02 22.64 -0.97
C ARG A 52 -4.84 21.76 -2.21
N GLY A 53 -5.56 20.65 -2.33
CA GLY A 53 -5.45 19.74 -3.47
C GLY A 53 -5.52 20.42 -4.83
N PRO A 54 -6.45 21.38 -5.06
CA PRO A 54 -6.52 22.11 -6.33
C PRO A 54 -5.25 22.89 -6.70
N SER A 55 -4.44 23.33 -5.73
CA SER A 55 -3.22 24.10 -6.00
C SER A 55 -2.01 23.23 -6.36
N LEU A 56 -2.13 21.90 -6.28
CA LEU A 56 -1.04 20.96 -6.60
C LEU A 56 -0.99 20.57 -8.08
N GLY A 57 -2.01 20.93 -8.89
CA GLY A 57 -2.05 20.63 -10.32
C GLY A 57 -2.24 19.12 -10.65
N ILE A 58 -2.61 18.33 -9.66
CA ILE A 58 -2.90 16.89 -9.80
C ILE A 58 -4.39 16.73 -10.03
N VAL A 59 -4.80 16.54 -11.28
CA VAL A 59 -6.21 16.51 -11.70
C VAL A 59 -6.55 15.33 -12.62
N LYS A 60 -5.55 14.69 -13.24
CA LYS A 60 -5.73 13.64 -14.23
C LYS A 60 -5.51 12.23 -13.65
N PRO A 61 -6.28 11.22 -14.06
CA PRO A 61 -6.13 9.82 -13.65
C PRO A 61 -4.69 9.30 -13.65
N TRP A 62 -3.93 9.50 -14.74
CA TRP A 62 -2.55 9.02 -14.77
C TRP A 62 -1.63 9.63 -13.71
N GLN A 63 -1.87 10.90 -13.33
CA GLN A 63 -1.10 11.56 -12.27
C GLN A 63 -1.37 10.86 -10.95
N PHE A 64 -2.64 10.58 -10.65
CA PHE A 64 -3.05 9.82 -9.46
C PHE A 64 -2.47 8.41 -9.46
N PHE A 65 -2.50 7.70 -10.60
CA PHE A 65 -1.94 6.35 -10.72
C PHE A 65 -0.45 6.32 -10.40
N TRP A 66 0.36 7.16 -11.05
CA TRP A 66 1.81 7.16 -10.85
C TRP A 66 2.24 7.75 -9.51
N LEU A 67 1.60 8.83 -9.03
CA LEU A 67 1.96 9.44 -7.75
C LEU A 67 1.55 8.57 -6.57
N SER A 68 0.34 8.00 -6.58
CA SER A 68 -0.06 7.04 -5.54
C SER A 68 0.80 5.80 -5.58
N GLY A 69 1.10 5.26 -6.75
CA GLY A 69 1.96 4.09 -6.83
C GLY A 69 3.42 4.35 -6.40
N SER A 70 3.97 5.52 -6.74
CA SER A 70 5.31 5.93 -6.31
C SER A 70 5.39 6.06 -4.79
N LEU A 71 4.41 6.72 -4.15
CA LEU A 71 4.37 6.83 -2.69
C LEU A 71 4.15 5.46 -2.03
N SER A 72 3.27 4.64 -2.59
CA SER A 72 2.97 3.31 -2.06
C SER A 72 4.14 2.35 -2.17
N SER A 73 5.08 2.61 -3.08
CA SER A 73 6.32 1.84 -3.17
C SER A 73 7.16 1.93 -1.89
N PHE A 74 6.89 2.89 -0.99
CA PHE A 74 7.69 3.15 0.22
C PHE A 74 6.90 3.29 1.53
N LEU A 75 5.59 3.55 1.50
CA LEU A 75 4.82 3.88 2.72
C LEU A 75 3.83 2.79 3.19
N ASP A 76 3.39 1.90 2.31
CA ASP A 76 2.19 1.04 2.40
C ASP A 76 0.97 1.58 1.63
N ASN A 77 0.12 0.67 1.17
CA ASN A 77 -0.99 0.95 0.28
C ASN A 77 -2.16 1.66 0.98
N ALA A 78 -2.45 1.34 2.24
CA ALA A 78 -3.56 1.92 2.98
C ALA A 78 -3.37 3.42 3.29
N PRO A 79 -2.26 3.86 3.91
CA PRO A 79 -2.01 5.29 4.11
C PRO A 79 -1.89 6.03 2.77
N THR A 80 -1.27 5.41 1.75
CA THR A 80 -1.17 6.02 0.42
C THR A 80 -2.53 6.23 -0.22
N TYR A 81 -3.43 5.25 -0.15
CA TYR A 81 -4.78 5.36 -0.68
C TYR A 81 -5.53 6.53 -0.03
N LEU A 82 -5.47 6.68 1.30
CA LEU A 82 -6.14 7.79 1.99
C LEU A 82 -5.56 9.15 1.61
N THR A 83 -4.24 9.27 1.46
CA THR A 83 -3.56 10.50 1.02
C THR A 83 -4.11 10.99 -0.31
N PHE A 84 -4.17 10.13 -1.31
CA PHE A 84 -4.64 10.51 -2.64
C PHE A 84 -6.16 10.58 -2.76
N LEU A 85 -6.90 9.83 -1.95
CA LEU A 85 -8.34 10.02 -1.79
C LEU A 85 -8.65 11.41 -1.26
N SER A 86 -7.94 11.86 -0.22
CA SER A 86 -8.13 13.19 0.38
C SER A 86 -7.79 14.30 -0.61
N LEU A 87 -6.69 14.14 -1.35
CA LEU A 87 -6.31 15.03 -2.45
C LEU A 87 -7.43 15.12 -3.50
N ALA A 88 -7.96 13.98 -3.95
CA ALA A 88 -9.00 13.92 -4.97
C ALA A 88 -10.33 14.54 -4.50
N GLN A 89 -10.70 14.33 -3.23
CA GLN A 89 -11.86 15.00 -2.62
C GLN A 89 -11.71 16.53 -2.63
N GLY A 90 -10.49 17.04 -2.49
CA GLY A 90 -10.20 18.48 -2.54
C GLY A 90 -10.47 19.11 -3.90
N LEU A 91 -10.45 18.33 -4.98
CA LEU A 91 -10.68 18.84 -6.35
C LEU A 91 -12.14 19.22 -6.61
N LYS A 92 -13.09 18.72 -5.80
CA LYS A 92 -14.54 18.99 -5.93
C LYS A 92 -15.08 18.81 -7.35
N GLN A 93 -14.54 17.84 -8.09
CA GLN A 93 -15.05 17.44 -9.40
C GLN A 93 -16.41 16.75 -9.26
N ALA A 94 -17.05 16.43 -10.39
CA ALA A 94 -18.30 15.66 -10.42
C ALA A 94 -18.14 14.34 -9.65
N ALA A 95 -18.65 14.33 -8.42
CA ALA A 95 -18.40 13.26 -7.46
C ALA A 95 -19.43 12.15 -7.62
N GLU A 96 -18.94 10.91 -7.65
CA GLU A 96 -19.79 9.71 -7.74
C GLU A 96 -19.69 8.89 -6.45
N ILE A 97 -18.47 8.55 -6.03
CA ILE A 97 -18.21 7.65 -4.91
C ILE A 97 -17.35 8.38 -3.88
N VAL A 98 -17.84 8.49 -2.63
CA VAL A 98 -17.11 9.12 -1.50
C VAL A 98 -16.57 10.52 -1.85
N GLY A 99 -17.31 11.28 -2.66
CA GLY A 99 -16.92 12.65 -3.04
C GLY A 99 -15.88 12.74 -4.16
N VAL A 100 -15.63 11.66 -4.92
CA VAL A 100 -14.59 11.59 -5.95
C VAL A 100 -15.13 10.94 -7.25
N PRO A 101 -14.70 11.40 -8.45
CA PRO A 101 -14.97 10.70 -9.71
C PRO A 101 -14.45 9.26 -9.70
N ILE A 102 -15.21 8.33 -10.28
CA ILE A 102 -14.84 6.90 -10.24
C ILE A 102 -13.50 6.62 -10.94
N VAL A 103 -13.16 7.39 -11.97
CA VAL A 103 -11.92 7.23 -12.72
C VAL A 103 -10.68 7.56 -11.87
N LEU A 104 -10.76 8.59 -11.01
CA LEU A 104 -9.68 8.94 -10.09
C LEU A 104 -9.53 7.87 -9.01
N LEU A 105 -10.64 7.37 -8.46
CA LEU A 105 -10.59 6.28 -7.48
C LEU A 105 -9.96 5.02 -8.06
N LYS A 106 -10.31 4.63 -9.29
CA LYS A 106 -9.68 3.50 -9.98
C LYS A 106 -8.16 3.69 -10.11
N ALA A 107 -7.72 4.89 -10.50
CA ALA A 107 -6.31 5.22 -10.61
C ALA A 107 -5.58 5.14 -9.26
N ILE A 108 -6.18 5.69 -8.20
CA ILE A 108 -5.63 5.65 -6.84
C ILE A 108 -5.56 4.21 -6.32
N SER A 109 -6.64 3.44 -6.45
CA SER A 109 -6.70 2.04 -6.04
C SER A 109 -5.66 1.20 -6.76
N ALA A 110 -5.56 1.32 -8.09
CA ALA A 110 -4.61 0.56 -8.90
C ALA A 110 -3.17 0.96 -8.55
N GLY A 111 -2.87 2.25 -8.50
CA GLY A 111 -1.53 2.73 -8.15
C GLY A 111 -1.08 2.26 -6.78
N ALA A 112 -1.90 2.51 -5.74
CA ALA A 112 -1.59 2.13 -4.36
C ALA A 112 -1.42 0.62 -4.19
N VAL A 113 -2.29 -0.21 -4.77
CA VAL A 113 -2.19 -1.67 -4.58
C VAL A 113 -1.06 -2.29 -5.39
N MET A 114 -0.93 -1.92 -6.67
CA MET A 114 -0.02 -2.62 -7.58
C MET A 114 1.44 -2.25 -7.36
N MET A 115 1.73 -0.98 -7.10
CA MET A 115 3.11 -0.50 -7.01
C MET A 115 3.73 -0.69 -5.61
N GLY A 116 2.95 -1.10 -4.61
CA GLY A 116 3.48 -1.52 -3.31
C GLY A 116 4.46 -2.72 -3.41
N ALA A 117 4.43 -3.47 -4.52
CA ALA A 117 5.37 -4.55 -4.79
C ALA A 117 6.79 -4.07 -5.18
N ASN A 118 6.98 -2.79 -5.49
CA ASN A 118 8.25 -2.26 -6.00
C ASN A 118 9.40 -2.33 -4.99
N SER A 119 9.11 -2.34 -3.68
CA SER A 119 10.16 -2.44 -2.65
C SER A 119 9.74 -3.37 -1.52
N TYR A 120 10.70 -3.75 -0.67
CA TYR A 120 10.42 -4.55 0.53
C TYR A 120 9.53 -3.84 1.54
N ILE A 121 9.55 -2.50 1.57
CA ILE A 121 8.77 -1.70 2.53
C ILE A 121 7.47 -1.17 1.93
N GLY A 122 7.21 -1.41 0.64
CA GLY A 122 6.00 -0.94 -0.03
C GLY A 122 4.72 -1.64 0.43
N ASN A 123 4.83 -2.82 1.04
CA ASN A 123 3.73 -3.45 1.78
C ASN A 123 4.25 -4.44 2.84
N GLY A 124 3.42 -4.69 3.86
CA GLY A 124 3.73 -5.62 4.97
C GLY A 124 4.11 -7.05 4.53
N PRO A 125 3.38 -7.70 3.61
CA PRO A 125 3.74 -9.03 3.11
C PRO A 125 5.16 -9.14 2.54
N ASN A 126 5.64 -8.18 1.74
CA ASN A 126 6.99 -8.20 1.18
C ASN A 126 8.05 -8.18 2.28
N PHE A 127 7.88 -7.29 3.26
CA PHE A 127 8.77 -7.16 4.40
C PHE A 127 8.79 -8.45 5.23
N MET A 128 7.62 -9.05 5.46
CA MET A 128 7.49 -10.29 6.22
C MET A 128 8.16 -11.47 5.52
N VAL A 129 7.99 -11.63 4.20
CA VAL A 129 8.66 -12.68 3.43
C VAL A 129 10.18 -12.51 3.51
N LYS A 130 10.69 -11.28 3.38
CA LYS A 130 12.12 -11.00 3.54
C LYS A 130 12.62 -11.39 4.93
N ALA A 131 11.93 -10.95 5.99
CA ALA A 131 12.33 -11.24 7.35
C ALA A 131 12.37 -12.74 7.64
N ILE A 132 11.36 -13.50 7.18
CA ILE A 132 11.32 -14.96 7.33
C ILE A 132 12.50 -15.63 6.59
N ALA A 133 12.78 -15.22 5.35
CA ALA A 133 13.89 -15.76 4.58
C ALA A 133 15.25 -15.47 5.21
N ASP A 134 15.46 -14.23 5.70
CA ASP A 134 16.68 -13.83 6.41
C ASP A 134 16.86 -14.64 7.71
N HIS A 135 15.80 -14.81 8.51
CA HIS A 135 15.82 -15.62 9.73
C HIS A 135 16.11 -17.10 9.46
N ALA A 136 15.65 -17.63 8.32
CA ALA A 136 15.91 -19.01 7.90
C ALA A 136 17.31 -19.21 7.27
N GLY A 137 18.13 -18.15 7.16
CA GLY A 137 19.48 -18.22 6.60
C GLY A 137 19.54 -18.23 5.08
N PHE A 138 18.43 -17.93 4.39
CA PHE A 138 18.44 -17.77 2.94
C PHE A 138 19.05 -16.41 2.56
N LYS A 139 19.83 -16.38 1.47
CA LYS A 139 20.34 -15.13 0.90
C LYS A 139 19.22 -14.40 0.18
N THR A 140 18.67 -13.36 0.79
CA THR A 140 17.74 -12.45 0.12
C THR A 140 18.51 -11.37 -0.68
N PRO A 141 17.92 -10.84 -1.77
CA PRO A 141 18.44 -9.64 -2.41
C PRO A 141 18.58 -8.46 -1.42
N SER A 142 19.56 -7.58 -1.67
CA SER A 142 19.61 -6.30 -0.95
C SER A 142 18.36 -5.46 -1.25
N PHE A 143 18.10 -4.43 -0.43
CA PHE A 143 16.96 -3.55 -0.63
C PHE A 143 16.89 -2.98 -2.06
N PHE A 144 18.00 -2.39 -2.53
CA PHE A 144 18.11 -1.86 -3.88
C PHE A 144 18.19 -2.95 -4.95
N GLY A 145 18.72 -4.14 -4.63
CA GLY A 145 18.73 -5.29 -5.53
C GLY A 145 17.33 -5.80 -5.84
N TYR A 146 16.49 -5.93 -4.82
CA TYR A 146 15.07 -6.27 -5.00
C TYR A 146 14.33 -5.19 -5.78
N MET A 147 14.55 -3.92 -5.48
CA MET A 147 13.92 -2.82 -6.22
C MET A 147 14.30 -2.82 -7.69
N ALA A 148 15.57 -3.01 -8.02
CA ALA A 148 16.00 -3.09 -9.41
C ALA A 148 15.33 -4.26 -10.14
N TYR A 149 15.27 -5.42 -9.50
CA TYR A 149 14.60 -6.60 -10.04
C TYR A 149 13.10 -6.37 -10.25
N SER A 150 12.38 -5.91 -9.22
CA SER A 150 10.93 -5.71 -9.28
C SER A 150 10.57 -4.62 -10.29
N MET A 151 11.26 -3.48 -10.28
CA MET A 151 10.97 -2.36 -11.18
C MET A 151 11.22 -2.72 -12.65
N THR A 152 12.26 -3.52 -12.94
CA THR A 152 12.54 -3.97 -14.32
C THR A 152 11.37 -4.77 -14.90
N ILE A 153 10.66 -5.52 -14.06
CA ILE A 153 9.52 -6.35 -14.48
C ILE A 153 8.21 -5.54 -14.41
N LEU A 154 7.99 -4.81 -13.33
CA LEU A 154 6.71 -4.20 -13.00
C LEU A 154 6.49 -2.85 -13.70
N ILE A 155 7.52 -2.01 -13.86
CA ILE A 155 7.37 -0.70 -14.52
C ILE A 155 6.85 -0.85 -15.96
N PRO A 156 7.37 -1.76 -16.81
CA PRO A 156 6.79 -1.99 -18.14
C PRO A 156 5.30 -2.35 -18.10
N LEU A 157 4.89 -3.18 -17.14
CA LEU A 157 3.48 -3.54 -16.96
C LEU A 157 2.63 -2.33 -16.53
N PHE A 158 3.15 -1.49 -15.64
CA PHE A 158 2.46 -0.28 -15.21
C PHE A 158 2.34 0.75 -16.32
N VAL A 159 3.34 0.85 -17.21
CA VAL A 159 3.26 1.66 -18.43
C VAL A 159 2.14 1.16 -19.34
N VAL A 160 2.02 -0.16 -19.55
CA VAL A 160 0.90 -0.73 -20.32
C VAL A 160 -0.44 -0.40 -19.66
N ILE A 161 -0.56 -0.60 -18.35
CA ILE A 161 -1.78 -0.28 -17.59
C ILE A 161 -2.15 1.19 -17.69
N HIS A 162 -1.16 2.08 -17.60
CA HIS A 162 -1.36 3.51 -17.79
C HIS A 162 -2.02 3.79 -19.14
N PHE A 163 -1.48 3.26 -20.24
CA PHE A 163 -2.02 3.53 -21.57
C PHE A 163 -3.40 2.92 -21.80
N VAL A 164 -3.63 1.72 -21.25
CA VAL A 164 -4.91 1.02 -21.43
C VAL A 164 -6.04 1.66 -20.59
N PHE A 165 -5.74 2.11 -19.37
CA PHE A 165 -6.80 2.48 -18.41
C PHE A 165 -6.77 3.95 -17.95
N PHE A 166 -5.64 4.65 -18.00
CA PHE A 166 -5.46 5.93 -17.30
C PHE A 166 -4.86 7.08 -18.12
N GLN A 167 -4.63 6.90 -19.43
CA GLN A 167 -3.96 7.87 -20.31
C GLN A 167 -4.62 9.27 -20.37
N SER A 168 -5.94 9.32 -20.17
CA SER A 168 -6.77 10.54 -20.25
C SER A 168 -6.85 11.25 -18.91
#